data_AF-A0A973I6G0-F1
#
_entry.id   AF-A0A973I6G0-F1
#
_cell.length_a   1.000
_cell.length_b   1.000
_cell.length_c   1.000
_cell.angle_alpha   90.00
_cell.angle_beta   90.00
_cell.angle_gamma   90.00
#
_symmetry.space_group_name_H-M   'P 1'
#
loop_
_entity.id
_entity.type
_entity.pdbx_description
1 polymer ?
#
loop_
_entity_poly.entity_id
_entity_poly.type
_entity_poly.pdbx_seq_one_letter_code
_entity_poly.pdbx_strand_id
1 'polypeptide(L)'
;MPLSTLTPQPVWNWFSTLCSIPHPSKHEEAIALYIVDWAKSKSLDVCRDTVGNIIIKKPATPGYENRKGVIMQAHLDMVPQKNNDTDHDFLTDPILPYIDGEWVTAKGRTLVGDIGIGLCGTLEVLGDDSFEEGPLDALFTVD
;
A
#
# COMPACT_ATOMS: atom_id res chain seq x y z
N MET A 1 -17.32 0.53 13.86
CA MET A 1 -17.26 -0.71 13.05
C MET A 1 -15.81 -0.98 12.69
N PRO A 2 -15.34 -2.23 12.71
CA PRO A 2 -13.98 -2.54 12.28
C PRO A 2 -13.87 -2.43 10.75
N LEU A 3 -12.67 -2.11 10.22
CA LEU A 3 -12.45 -2.09 8.77
C LEU A 3 -12.73 -3.44 8.10
N SER A 4 -12.72 -4.53 8.88
CA SER A 4 -13.06 -5.88 8.45
C SER A 4 -14.53 -6.08 8.03
N THR A 5 -15.35 -5.03 8.06
CA THR A 5 -16.73 -5.06 7.54
C THR A 5 -16.86 -4.36 6.19
N LEU A 6 -15.79 -3.74 5.68
CA LEU A 6 -15.83 -2.96 4.44
C LEU A 6 -15.48 -3.84 3.23
N THR A 7 -16.07 -3.51 2.08
CA THR A 7 -15.80 -4.18 0.81
C THR A 7 -15.07 -3.24 -0.16
N PRO A 8 -14.18 -3.76 -1.03
CA PRO A 8 -13.69 -5.15 -1.09
C PRO A 8 -12.74 -5.48 0.08
N GLN A 9 -12.99 -6.62 0.75
CA GLN A 9 -12.30 -6.98 2.00
C GLN A 9 -10.76 -7.06 1.88
N PRO A 10 -10.18 -7.61 0.80
CA PRO A 10 -8.72 -7.71 0.70
C PRO A 10 -8.00 -6.36 0.71
N VAL A 11 -8.56 -5.35 0.03
CA VAL A 11 -8.01 -3.98 0.04
C VAL A 11 -8.02 -3.38 1.44
N TRP A 12 -9.10 -3.59 2.21
CA TRP A 12 -9.20 -3.09 3.58
C TRP A 12 -8.30 -3.84 4.57
N ASN A 13 -7.99 -5.11 4.31
CA ASN A 13 -6.97 -5.84 5.07
C ASN A 13 -5.59 -5.22 4.85
N TRP A 14 -5.23 -4.97 3.59
CA TRP A 14 -4.01 -4.25 3.23
C TRP A 14 -3.95 -2.87 3.88
N PHE A 15 -5.04 -2.13 3.85
CA PHE A 15 -5.11 -0.80 4.44
C PHE A 15 -4.90 -0.83 5.96
N SER A 16 -5.45 -1.84 6.64
CA SER A 16 -5.21 -2.05 8.07
C SER A 16 -3.74 -2.37 8.36
N THR A 17 -3.08 -3.18 7.53
CA THR A 17 -1.64 -3.45 7.65
C THR A 17 -0.82 -2.19 7.41
N LEU A 18 -1.13 -1.42 6.37
CA LEU A 18 -0.45 -0.17 6.06
C LEU A 18 -0.53 0.83 7.22
N CYS A 19 -1.72 1.01 7.80
CA CYS A 19 -1.91 1.88 8.96
C CYS A 19 -1.11 1.42 10.20
N SER A 20 -0.82 0.11 10.32
CA SER A 20 -0.11 -0.44 11.48
C SER A 20 1.41 -0.25 11.43
N ILE A 21 1.96 0.09 10.27
CA ILE A 21 3.40 0.30 10.07
C ILE A 21 3.63 1.80 9.89
N PRO A 22 4.33 2.51 10.79
CA PRO A 22 4.65 3.92 10.60
C PRO A 22 5.52 4.13 9.34
N HIS A 23 5.12 5.07 8.49
CA HIS A 23 5.80 5.38 7.22
C HIS A 23 5.67 6.86 6.82
N PRO A 24 6.03 7.82 7.71
CA PRO A 24 6.00 9.22 7.33
C PRO A 24 7.03 9.51 6.22
N SER A 25 6.81 10.58 5.45
CA SER A 25 7.75 11.03 4.41
C SER A 25 9.20 11.04 4.91
N LYS A 26 10.11 10.46 4.11
CA LYS A 26 11.53 10.18 4.40
C LYS A 26 11.83 9.03 5.38
N HIS A 27 10.81 8.30 5.81
CA HIS A 27 10.94 7.17 6.75
C HIS A 27 10.20 5.90 6.26
N GLU A 28 10.27 5.64 4.95
CA GLU A 28 9.52 4.59 4.25
C GLU A 28 10.16 3.20 4.39
N GLU A 29 11.37 3.09 4.97
CA GLU A 29 12.14 1.84 4.95
C GLU A 29 11.39 0.65 5.57
N ALA A 30 10.64 0.88 6.66
CA ALA A 30 9.88 -0.18 7.31
C ALA A 30 8.78 -0.76 6.40
N ILE A 31 7.99 0.11 5.76
CA ILE A 31 6.93 -0.34 4.84
C ILE A 31 7.54 -0.90 3.55
N ALA A 32 8.66 -0.34 3.09
CA ALA A 32 9.36 -0.80 1.91
C ALA A 32 9.86 -2.24 2.08
N LEU A 33 10.51 -2.56 3.20
CA LEU A 33 10.97 -3.91 3.52
C LEU A 33 9.80 -4.89 3.61
N TYR A 34 8.70 -4.48 4.26
CA TYR A 34 7.50 -5.31 4.37
C TYR A 34 6.94 -5.69 2.98
N ILE A 35 6.83 -4.72 2.07
CA ILE A 35 6.33 -4.96 0.70
C ILE A 35 7.28 -5.86 -0.10
N VAL A 36 8.60 -5.62 0.00
CA VAL A 36 9.61 -6.45 -0.68
C VAL A 36 9.57 -7.90 -0.20
N ASP A 37 9.50 -8.11 1.11
CA ASP A 37 9.46 -9.46 1.69
C ASP A 37 8.15 -10.16 1.36
N TRP A 38 7.03 -9.44 1.36
CA TRP A 38 5.76 -9.94 0.88
C TRP A 38 5.83 -10.36 -0.60
N ALA A 39 6.38 -9.54 -1.49
CA ALA A 39 6.48 -9.86 -2.91
C ALA A 39 7.35 -11.10 -3.16
N LYS A 40 8.49 -11.22 -2.45
CA LYS A 40 9.32 -12.43 -2.47
C LYS A 40 8.56 -13.67 -1.98
N SER A 41 7.75 -13.53 -0.92
CA SER A 41 6.93 -14.64 -0.41
C SER A 41 5.91 -15.14 -1.45
N LYS A 42 5.48 -14.26 -2.35
CA LYS A 42 4.61 -14.55 -3.51
C LYS A 42 5.37 -15.02 -4.75
N SER A 43 6.70 -15.17 -4.66
CA SER A 43 7.57 -15.50 -5.80
C SER A 43 7.48 -14.51 -6.96
N LEU A 44 7.14 -13.25 -6.67
CA LEU A 44 7.17 -12.17 -7.65
C LEU A 44 8.60 -11.65 -7.82
N ASP A 45 8.94 -11.22 -9.03
CA ASP A 45 10.21 -10.53 -9.28
C ASP A 45 10.12 -9.12 -8.65
N VAL A 46 11.06 -8.80 -7.76
CA VAL A 46 11.08 -7.55 -7.03
C VAL A 46 12.49 -7.00 -6.92
N CYS A 47 12.64 -5.71 -7.20
CA CYS A 47 13.89 -4.99 -7.02
C CYS A 47 13.66 -3.61 -6.40
N ARG A 48 14.74 -3.03 -5.89
CA ARG A 48 14.81 -1.63 -5.48
C ARG A 48 15.82 -0.90 -6.36
N ASP A 49 15.46 0.30 -6.80
CA ASP A 49 16.42 1.16 -7.51
C ASP A 49 17.38 1.86 -6.53
N THR A 50 18.29 2.69 -7.05
CA THR A 50 19.29 3.40 -6.23
C THR A 50 18.69 4.49 -5.34
N VAL A 51 17.47 4.96 -5.65
CA VAL A 51 16.75 5.96 -4.85
C VAL A 51 15.96 5.28 -3.73
N GLY A 52 15.61 4.00 -3.93
CA GLY A 52 14.88 3.18 -2.97
C GLY A 52 13.47 2.82 -3.42
N ASN A 53 13.04 3.25 -4.61
CA ASN A 53 11.74 2.90 -5.19
C ASN A 53 11.66 1.39 -5.39
N ILE A 54 10.49 0.80 -5.15
CA ILE A 54 10.25 -0.62 -5.32
C ILE A 54 9.60 -0.86 -6.68
N ILE A 55 10.13 -1.83 -7.42
CA ILE A 55 9.53 -2.32 -8.67
C ILE A 55 9.20 -3.79 -8.46
N ILE A 56 7.93 -4.15 -8.60
CA ILE A 56 7.46 -5.55 -8.55
C ILE A 56 6.86 -5.90 -9.91
N LYS A 57 7.22 -7.06 -10.46
CA LYS A 57 6.72 -7.53 -11.75
C LYS A 57 5.89 -8.79 -11.58
N LYS A 58 4.71 -8.79 -12.21
CA LYS A 58 3.82 -9.93 -12.33
C LYS A 58 3.68 -10.27 -13.83
N PRO A 59 3.99 -11.52 -14.24
CA PRO A 59 3.79 -11.93 -15.63
C PRO A 59 2.30 -11.92 -15.98
N ALA A 60 1.99 -11.84 -17.28
CA ALA A 60 0.62 -11.99 -17.75
C ALA A 60 0.04 -13.36 -17.36
N THR A 61 -1.27 -13.40 -17.15
CA THR A 61 -1.98 -14.67 -17.06
C THR A 61 -2.06 -15.37 -18.42
N PRO A 62 -2.21 -16.72 -18.44
CA PRO A 62 -2.29 -17.47 -19.69
C PRO A 62 -3.31 -16.91 -20.69
N GLY A 63 -2.87 -16.63 -21.91
CA GLY A 63 -3.71 -16.05 -22.98
C GLY A 63 -3.69 -14.52 -23.06
N TYR A 64 -3.00 -13.83 -22.14
CA TYR A 64 -2.86 -12.38 -22.11
C TYR A 64 -1.41 -11.89 -22.32
N GLU A 65 -0.50 -12.76 -22.72
CA GLU A 65 0.93 -12.45 -22.91
C GLU A 65 1.18 -11.40 -24.01
N ASN A 66 0.27 -11.33 -25.00
CA ASN A 66 0.35 -10.39 -26.12
C ASN A 66 -0.31 -9.03 -25.83
N ARG A 67 -0.74 -8.79 -24.58
CA ARG A 67 -1.31 -7.50 -24.17
C ARG A 67 -0.21 -6.50 -23.86
N LYS A 68 -0.55 -5.21 -23.94
CA LYS A 68 0.36 -4.15 -23.51
C LYS A 68 0.58 -4.26 -22.01
N GLY A 69 1.83 -4.11 -21.59
CA GLY A 69 2.17 -3.99 -20.18
C GLY A 69 1.55 -2.74 -19.57
N VAL A 70 1.14 -2.84 -18.31
CA VAL A 70 0.62 -1.72 -17.51
C VAL A 70 1.54 -1.50 -16.31
N ILE A 71 1.69 -0.24 -15.90
CA ILE A 71 2.34 0.12 -14.65
C ILE A 71 1.28 0.69 -13.71
N MET A 72 1.13 0.09 -12.53
CA MET A 72 0.37 0.66 -11.42
C MET A 72 1.34 1.37 -10.47
N GLN A 73 1.13 2.66 -10.24
CA GLN A 73 2.03 3.47 -9.43
C GLN A 73 1.33 4.02 -8.19
N ALA A 74 2.04 3.96 -7.06
CA ALA A 74 1.68 4.58 -5.80
C ALA A 74 2.96 5.06 -5.09
N HIS A 75 2.85 6.00 -4.17
CA HIS A 75 3.92 6.40 -3.27
C HIS A 75 3.78 5.67 -1.93
N LEU A 76 4.90 5.46 -1.24
CA LEU A 76 4.95 4.69 0.01
C LEU A 76 4.66 5.54 1.23
N ASP A 77 4.88 6.84 1.16
CA ASP A 77 4.92 7.70 2.32
C ASP A 77 3.56 8.28 2.70
N MET A 78 3.50 8.84 3.91
CA MET A 78 2.34 9.58 4.38
C MET A 78 2.75 10.92 4.97
N VAL A 79 1.91 11.94 4.76
CA VAL A 79 2.16 13.29 5.28
C VAL A 79 1.89 13.33 6.80
N PRO A 80 2.90 13.58 7.66
CA PRO A 80 2.76 13.49 9.11
C PRO A 80 2.19 14.79 9.70
N GLN A 81 0.86 14.91 9.71
CA GLN A 81 0.16 16.08 10.26
C GLN A 81 -0.83 15.69 11.34
N LYS A 82 -0.81 16.42 12.46
CA LYS A 82 -1.69 16.22 13.61
C LYS A 82 -2.18 17.55 14.17
N ASN A 83 -3.33 17.52 14.83
CA ASN A 83 -3.86 18.67 15.56
C ASN A 83 -2.97 18.98 16.77
N ASN A 84 -2.96 20.25 17.20
CA ASN A 84 -2.10 20.72 18.30
C ASN A 84 -2.31 19.98 19.63
N ASP A 85 -3.51 19.45 19.86
CA ASP A 85 -3.90 18.73 21.08
C ASP A 85 -3.74 17.21 20.97
N THR A 86 -3.19 16.72 19.85
CA THR A 86 -3.01 15.29 19.61
C THR A 86 -1.59 14.83 19.94
N ASP A 87 -1.48 13.93 20.91
CA ASP A 87 -0.23 13.22 21.19
C ASP A 87 -0.11 12.00 20.27
N HIS A 88 0.95 11.99 19.46
CA HIS A 88 1.22 10.98 18.43
C HIS A 88 2.62 11.20 17.87
N ASP A 89 3.43 10.15 17.86
CA ASP A 89 4.73 10.13 17.21
C ASP A 89 4.65 9.34 15.91
N PHE A 90 4.73 10.03 14.77
CA PHE A 90 4.63 9.41 13.44
C PHE A 90 5.77 8.44 13.12
N LEU A 91 6.87 8.44 13.87
CA LEU A 91 7.98 7.51 13.65
C LEU A 91 7.75 6.14 14.31
N THR A 92 6.88 6.07 15.31
CA THR A 92 6.71 4.86 16.14
C THR A 92 5.27 4.41 16.27
N ASP A 93 4.33 5.34 16.27
CA ASP A 93 2.94 5.05 16.56
C ASP A 93 2.18 4.69 15.28
N PRO A 94 1.35 3.63 15.31
CA PRO A 94 0.49 3.31 14.19
C PRO A 94 -0.63 4.34 14.01
N ILE A 95 -1.15 4.44 12.80
CA ILE A 95 -2.40 5.12 12.52
C ILE A 95 -3.55 4.20 12.93
N LEU A 96 -4.50 4.76 13.68
CA LEU A 96 -5.70 4.06 14.15
C LEU A 96 -6.91 4.53 13.34
N PRO A 97 -7.22 3.90 12.20
CA PRO A 97 -8.37 4.27 11.37
C PRO A 97 -9.68 3.87 12.07
N TYR A 98 -10.72 4.67 11.85
CA TYR A 98 -12.09 4.34 12.27
C TYR A 98 -13.11 4.74 11.22
N ILE A 99 -14.28 4.10 11.28
CA ILE A 99 -15.42 4.40 10.41
C ILE A 99 -16.32 5.45 11.07
N ASP A 100 -16.56 6.54 10.36
CA ASP A 100 -17.46 7.65 10.71
C ASP A 100 -18.55 7.79 9.64
N GLY A 101 -19.69 7.15 9.87
CA GLY A 101 -20.76 7.07 8.89
C GLY A 101 -20.29 6.39 7.60
N GLU A 102 -20.21 7.17 6.51
CA GLU A 102 -19.77 6.72 5.18
C GLU A 102 -18.26 6.87 4.94
N TRP A 103 -17.53 7.39 5.93
CA TRP A 103 -16.12 7.74 5.80
C TRP A 103 -15.23 6.85 6.66
N VAL A 104 -14.00 6.66 6.21
CA VAL A 104 -12.89 6.20 7.06
C VAL A 104 -12.02 7.41 7.37
N THR A 105 -11.67 7.62 8.63
CA THR A 105 -10.82 8.74 9.08
C THR A 105 -9.95 8.36 10.27
N ALA A 106 -9.02 9.23 10.66
CA ALA A 106 -8.14 9.07 11.82
C ALA A 106 -8.31 10.26 12.78
N LYS A 107 -8.29 10.00 14.09
CA LYS A 107 -8.64 11.02 15.07
C LYS A 107 -7.48 12.00 15.29
N GLY A 108 -7.71 13.26 14.93
CA GLY A 108 -6.79 14.37 15.19
C GLY A 108 -5.48 14.32 14.40
N ARG A 109 -5.43 13.51 13.33
CA ARG A 109 -4.23 13.30 12.50
C ARG A 109 -4.60 12.86 11.09
N THR A 110 -3.62 12.87 10.19
CA THR A 110 -3.75 12.30 8.85
C THR A 110 -3.98 10.79 8.88
N LEU A 111 -4.79 10.28 7.95
CA LEU A 111 -5.24 8.88 7.90
C LEU A 111 -4.33 7.96 7.07
N VAL A 112 -3.52 8.49 6.14
CA VAL A 112 -2.89 7.71 5.02
C VAL A 112 -3.87 7.37 3.89
N GLY A 113 -5.04 8.03 3.81
CA GLY A 113 -5.99 7.79 2.72
C GLY A 113 -5.39 8.05 1.32
N ASP A 114 -4.53 9.05 1.22
CA ASP A 114 -3.69 9.35 0.06
C ASP A 114 -2.22 8.95 0.36
N ILE A 115 -1.57 8.07 -0.42
CA ILE A 115 -2.11 7.26 -1.53
C ILE A 115 -2.36 5.80 -1.10
N GLY A 116 -2.50 5.58 0.21
CA GLY A 116 -2.56 4.25 0.81
C GLY A 116 -3.60 3.32 0.19
N ILE A 117 -4.78 3.81 -0.20
CA ILE A 117 -5.79 2.97 -0.88
C ILE A 117 -5.31 2.49 -2.27
N GLY A 118 -4.64 3.35 -3.04
CA GLY A 118 -4.07 2.98 -4.34
C GLY A 118 -2.93 1.97 -4.20
N LEU A 119 -2.08 2.15 -3.19
CA LEU A 119 -1.05 1.17 -2.82
C LEU A 119 -1.68 -0.19 -2.48
N CYS A 120 -2.69 -0.21 -1.59
CA CYS A 120 -3.37 -1.43 -1.19
C CYS A 120 -4.06 -2.14 -2.37
N GLY A 121 -4.73 -1.38 -3.25
CA GLY A 121 -5.32 -1.94 -4.46
C GLY A 121 -4.28 -2.58 -5.39
N THR A 122 -3.12 -1.94 -5.54
CA THR A 122 -2.02 -2.46 -6.35
C THR A 122 -1.46 -3.76 -5.77
N LEU A 123 -1.21 -3.82 -4.46
CA LEU A 123 -0.75 -5.04 -3.78
C LEU A 123 -1.75 -6.19 -3.89
N GLU A 124 -3.05 -5.88 -3.86
CA GLU A 124 -4.08 -6.89 -4.05
C GLU A 124 -4.05 -7.48 -5.45
N VAL A 125 -4.02 -6.65 -6.51
CA VAL A 125 -3.93 -7.12 -7.89
C VAL A 125 -2.67 -7.96 -8.10
N LEU A 126 -1.53 -7.54 -7.54
CA LEU A 126 -0.30 -8.32 -7.63
C LEU A 126 -0.39 -9.70 -6.98
N GLY A 127 -1.13 -9.80 -5.86
CA GLY A 127 -1.18 -11.00 -5.01
C GLY A 127 -2.32 -11.97 -5.29
N ASP A 128 -3.30 -11.58 -6.10
CA ASP A 128 -4.49 -12.34 -6.46
C ASP A 128 -4.36 -12.95 -7.87
N ASP A 129 -4.40 -14.28 -7.93
CA ASP A 129 -4.28 -15.05 -9.18
C ASP A 129 -5.62 -15.22 -9.91
N SER A 130 -6.71 -14.64 -9.40
CA SER A 130 -8.04 -14.72 -10.02
C SER A 130 -8.28 -13.69 -11.12
N PHE A 131 -7.44 -12.66 -11.23
CA PHE A 131 -7.52 -11.67 -12.30
C PHE A 131 -6.95 -12.18 -13.61
N GLU A 132 -7.67 -11.96 -14.71
CA GLU A 132 -7.17 -12.18 -16.07
C GLU A 132 -6.54 -10.88 -16.60
N GLU A 133 -5.22 -10.86 -16.77
CA GLU A 133 -4.49 -9.63 -17.02
C GLU A 133 -3.21 -9.82 -17.85
N GLY A 134 -2.82 -8.74 -18.52
CA GLY A 134 -1.54 -8.67 -19.23
C GLY A 134 -0.36 -8.55 -18.26
N PRO A 135 0.87 -8.33 -18.78
CA PRO A 135 2.03 -8.08 -17.93
C PRO A 135 1.80 -6.84 -17.07
N LEU A 136 2.08 -6.94 -15.77
CA LEU A 136 1.86 -5.86 -14.81
C LEU A 136 3.13 -5.58 -14.04
N ASP A 137 3.57 -4.33 -14.05
CA ASP A 137 4.60 -3.84 -13.15
C ASP A 137 3.93 -2.92 -12.11
N ALA A 138 4.38 -2.98 -10.87
CA ALA A 138 4.02 -2.04 -9.83
C ALA A 138 5.25 -1.21 -9.45
N LEU A 139 5.07 0.11 -9.40
CA LEU A 139 6.09 1.07 -8.99
C LEU A 139 5.64 1.73 -7.70
N PHE A 140 6.35 1.46 -6.60
CA PHE A 140 6.14 2.16 -5.34
C PHE A 140 7.25 3.17 -5.09
N THR A 141 6.92 4.45 -5.12
CA THR A 141 7.89 5.54 -5.03
C THR A 141 8.16 5.96 -3.60
N VAL A 142 9.40 6.34 -3.31
CA VAL A 142 9.82 6.99 -2.06
C VAL A 142 10.12 8.47 -2.32
N ASP A 143 10.08 9.28 -1.26
CA ASP A 143 10.51 10.69 -1.32
C ASP A 143 12.01 10.82 -1.03
#